data_AF-A0A6G6KDU5-F1
#
_entry.id   AF-A0A6G6KDU5-F1
#
_cell.length_a   1.000
_cell.length_b   1.000
_cell.length_c   1.000
_cell.angle_alpha   90.00
_cell.angle_beta   90.00
_cell.angle_gamma   90.00
#
_symmetry.space_group_name_H-M   'P 1'
#
loop_
_entity.id
_entity.type
_entity.pdbx_description
1 polymer ?
#
loop_
_entity_poly.entity_id
_entity_poly.type
_entity_poly.pdbx_seq_one_letter_code
_entity_poly.pdbx_strand_id
1 'polypeptide(L)'
;MQRFLWILIPCGMIAAAVVAGTMDIETGPRPEIRVVQAPTQAEGPRYVLEIVNPTSRELVYWGYGANSPMYQMEILEGGKWTNAMLGWCGTGATAERIPPHSTQQFEVSIRDTPSKIGLLLLPRGFKRSEAFQFEWLPYAVRAKLVMWQNDRLDAKLKKKVVWSERLDPLPPQPSSVAYLHARD
;
A
#
# COMPACT_ATOMS: atom_id res chain seq x y z
N MET A 1 70.27 31.36 1.99
CA MET A 1 69.11 31.18 2.89
C MET A 1 67.92 30.72 2.06
N GLN A 2 67.28 29.61 2.51
CA GLN A 2 65.94 29.07 2.19
C GLN A 2 65.33 29.40 0.81
N ARG A 3 65.31 28.47 -0.17
CA ARG A 3 64.32 27.38 -0.35
C ARG A 3 62.85 27.82 -0.17
N PHE A 4 62.18 28.12 -1.28
CA PHE A 4 60.72 28.01 -1.42
C PHE A 4 60.38 27.38 -2.78
N LEU A 5 60.33 26.06 -2.77
CA LEU A 5 59.70 25.21 -3.76
C LEU A 5 58.48 24.64 -3.05
N TRP A 6 57.24 24.95 -3.45
CA TRP A 6 56.08 24.09 -3.16
C TRP A 6 54.86 24.48 -4.04
N ILE A 7 54.49 23.51 -4.87
CA ILE A 7 53.12 23.11 -5.25
C ILE A 7 52.30 24.05 -6.16
N LEU A 8 52.45 23.85 -7.47
CA LEU A 8 51.33 24.00 -8.41
C LEU A 8 50.48 22.73 -8.31
N ILE A 9 49.39 22.80 -7.53
CA ILE A 9 48.36 21.75 -7.51
C ILE A 9 47.63 21.83 -8.86
N PRO A 10 47.53 20.74 -9.63
CA PRO A 10 46.77 20.76 -10.87
C PRO A 10 45.29 21.00 -10.57
N CYS A 11 44.67 21.96 -11.25
CA CYS A 11 43.21 22.13 -11.38
C CYS A 11 42.59 20.96 -12.17
N GLY A 12 42.85 19.73 -11.72
CA GLY A 12 42.34 18.50 -12.29
C GLY A 12 41.17 17.97 -11.47
N MET A 13 39.98 18.02 -12.08
CA MET A 13 38.88 17.09 -11.84
C MET A 13 38.32 16.97 -10.41
N ILE A 14 37.33 17.80 -10.06
CA ILE A 14 36.16 17.32 -9.29
C ILE A 14 34.91 18.10 -9.76
N ALA A 15 34.35 17.72 -10.90
CA ALA A 15 33.00 18.11 -11.29
C ALA A 15 32.28 16.92 -11.93
N ALA A 16 32.27 15.80 -11.23
CA ALA A 16 31.51 14.61 -11.63
C ALA A 16 31.16 13.77 -10.40
N ALA A 17 30.37 14.32 -9.48
CA ALA A 17 29.69 13.51 -8.47
C ALA A 17 28.66 14.34 -7.71
N VAL A 18 27.47 14.60 -8.29
CA VAL A 18 26.16 14.54 -7.59
C VAL A 18 25.03 14.53 -8.63
N VAL A 19 24.90 13.46 -9.45
CA VAL A 19 23.63 13.20 -10.18
C VAL A 19 23.28 11.71 -10.10
N ALA A 20 23.49 11.09 -8.92
CA ALA A 20 23.17 9.68 -8.69
C ALA A 20 22.11 9.46 -7.60
N GLY A 21 21.42 10.53 -7.17
CA GLY A 21 20.49 10.47 -6.03
C GLY A 21 19.00 10.42 -6.36
N THR A 22 18.60 10.76 -7.58
CA THR A 22 17.18 11.00 -7.92
C THR A 22 16.62 10.07 -9.01
N MET A 23 17.46 9.26 -9.66
CA MET A 23 17.04 8.23 -10.61
C MET A 23 16.98 6.88 -9.91
N ASP A 24 15.86 6.56 -9.24
CA ASP A 24 15.35 5.16 -9.18
C ASP A 24 14.08 5.08 -8.32
N ILE A 25 12.98 5.58 -8.87
CA ILE A 25 11.64 5.12 -8.47
C ILE A 25 10.84 4.75 -9.73
N GLU A 26 11.12 5.38 -10.88
CA GLU A 26 10.34 5.11 -12.09
C GLU A 26 10.83 3.90 -12.92
N THR A 27 12.13 3.59 -12.88
CA THR A 27 12.80 2.56 -13.72
C THR A 27 13.16 1.26 -13.00
N GLY A 28 13.23 1.26 -11.67
CA GLY A 28 13.56 0.07 -10.88
C GLY A 28 12.41 -0.93 -10.76
N PRO A 29 12.69 -2.15 -10.25
CA PRO A 29 11.65 -3.14 -10.02
C PRO A 29 10.63 -2.60 -9.01
N ARG A 30 9.34 -2.78 -9.31
CA ARG A 30 8.25 -2.21 -8.51
C ARG A 30 7.70 -3.25 -7.53
N PRO A 31 7.31 -2.84 -6.32
CA PRO A 31 6.59 -3.73 -5.42
C PRO A 31 5.29 -4.21 -6.06
N GLU A 32 4.89 -5.44 -5.78
CA GLU A 32 3.69 -6.07 -6.32
C GLU A 32 3.02 -7.00 -5.30
N ILE A 33 1.71 -7.17 -5.43
CA ILE A 33 0.93 -8.11 -4.60
C ILE A 33 0.54 -9.29 -5.47
N ARG A 34 0.93 -10.50 -5.03
CA ARG A 34 0.67 -11.77 -5.71
C ARG A 34 -0.32 -12.62 -4.91
N VAL A 35 -1.08 -13.47 -5.60
CA VAL A 35 -1.86 -14.52 -4.96
C VAL A 35 -0.95 -15.70 -4.65
N VAL A 36 -0.87 -16.09 -3.38
CA VAL A 36 -0.17 -17.30 -2.94
C VAL A 36 -1.14 -18.46 -2.85
N GLN A 37 -2.33 -18.21 -2.29
CA GLN A 37 -3.38 -19.20 -2.13
C GLN A 37 -4.74 -18.58 -2.47
N ALA A 38 -5.43 -19.22 -3.41
CA ALA A 38 -6.81 -18.93 -3.73
C ALA A 38 -7.73 -19.56 -2.66
N PRO A 39 -8.92 -18.98 -2.42
CA PRO A 39 -9.86 -19.48 -1.45
C PRO A 39 -10.27 -20.90 -1.80
N THR A 40 -10.51 -21.69 -0.76
CA THR A 40 -11.04 -23.05 -0.90
C THR A 40 -12.39 -23.13 -0.20
N GLN A 41 -13.24 -24.06 -0.64
CA GLN A 41 -14.54 -24.24 0.00
C GLN A 41 -14.45 -24.62 1.48
N ALA A 42 -13.35 -25.25 1.90
CA ALA A 42 -13.15 -25.69 3.29
C ALA A 42 -12.78 -24.53 4.24
N GLU A 43 -12.08 -23.51 3.75
CA GLU A 43 -11.47 -22.46 4.57
C GLU A 43 -12.20 -21.11 4.48
N GLY A 44 -13.19 -21.01 3.58
CA GLY A 44 -13.98 -19.80 3.35
C GLY A 44 -13.38 -18.88 2.27
N PRO A 45 -13.97 -17.68 2.05
CA PRO A 45 -13.60 -16.78 0.96
C PRO A 45 -12.32 -15.97 1.26
N ARG A 46 -11.27 -16.66 1.72
CA ARG A 46 -9.99 -16.05 2.10
C ARG A 46 -8.92 -16.31 1.06
N TYR A 47 -8.27 -15.23 0.62
CA TYR A 47 -7.04 -15.30 -0.16
C TYR A 47 -5.85 -15.14 0.78
N VAL A 48 -4.78 -15.89 0.53
CA VAL A 48 -3.45 -15.57 1.05
C VAL A 48 -2.72 -14.80 -0.05
N LEU A 49 -2.37 -13.55 0.26
CA LEU A 49 -1.64 -12.66 -0.62
C LEU A 49 -0.22 -12.50 -0.12
N GLU A 50 0.70 -12.18 -1.04
CA GLU A 50 2.08 -11.84 -0.74
C GLU A 50 2.42 -10.48 -1.35
N ILE A 51 2.88 -9.55 -0.52
CA ILE A 51 3.52 -8.32 -1.00
C ILE A 51 5.01 -8.59 -1.16
N VAL A 52 5.52 -8.33 -2.36
CA VAL A 52 6.92 -8.54 -2.73
C VAL A 52 7.62 -7.20 -2.76
N ASN A 53 8.75 -7.09 -2.06
CA ASN A 53 9.65 -5.95 -2.14
C ASN A 53 10.90 -6.31 -2.95
N PRO A 54 10.92 -6.07 -4.27
CA PRO A 54 12.10 -6.37 -5.08
C PRO A 54 13.14 -5.23 -5.02
N THR A 55 12.91 -4.21 -4.21
CA THR A 55 13.78 -3.02 -4.18
C THR A 55 14.88 -3.17 -3.14
N SER A 56 15.95 -2.39 -3.29
CA SER A 56 17.02 -2.26 -2.28
C SER A 56 16.63 -1.35 -1.11
N ARG A 57 15.38 -0.92 -1.00
CA ARG A 57 14.86 -0.05 0.06
C ARG A 57 13.78 -0.79 0.84
N GLU A 58 13.63 -0.45 2.11
CA GLU A 58 12.52 -0.95 2.90
C GLU A 58 11.21 -0.30 2.45
N LEU A 59 10.14 -1.09 2.37
CA LEU A 59 8.78 -0.57 2.19
C LEU A 59 8.11 -0.41 3.54
N VAL A 60 7.28 0.62 3.67
CA VAL A 60 6.54 0.91 4.89
C VAL A 60 5.05 0.99 4.57
N TYR A 61 4.21 0.38 5.40
CA TYR A 61 2.74 0.44 5.30
C TYR A 61 2.12 0.56 6.70
N TRP A 62 0.83 0.84 6.79
CA TRP A 62 0.10 0.78 8.05
C TRP A 62 -0.55 -0.59 8.21
N GLY A 63 -0.48 -1.17 9.41
CA GLY A 63 -1.12 -2.44 9.75
C GLY A 63 -1.34 -2.57 11.25
N TYR A 64 -2.05 -3.61 11.67
CA TYR A 64 -2.12 -4.04 13.07
C TYR A 64 -1.05 -5.09 13.40
N GLY A 65 -0.04 -5.19 12.54
CA GLY A 65 1.04 -6.18 12.56
C GLY A 65 1.41 -6.60 11.15
N ALA A 66 2.55 -7.29 11.03
CA ALA A 66 3.14 -7.67 9.74
C ALA A 66 2.16 -8.45 8.83
N ASN A 67 1.36 -9.36 9.39
CA ASN A 67 0.42 -10.20 8.63
C ASN A 67 -1.01 -9.60 8.59
N SER A 68 -1.21 -8.39 9.11
CA SER A 68 -2.52 -7.72 9.19
C SER A 68 -2.42 -6.28 8.66
N PRO A 69 -2.12 -6.10 7.36
CA PRO A 69 -2.00 -4.78 6.78
C PRO A 69 -3.37 -4.09 6.70
N MET A 70 -3.35 -2.77 6.84
CA MET A 70 -4.47 -1.94 6.40
C MET A 70 -4.46 -1.89 4.87
N TYR A 71 -5.45 -2.53 4.26
CA TYR A 71 -5.60 -2.56 2.81
C TYR A 71 -6.85 -1.82 2.34
N GLN A 72 -6.79 -1.33 1.10
CA GLN A 72 -7.93 -0.86 0.33
C GLN A 72 -8.51 -2.03 -0.46
N MET A 73 -9.82 -2.05 -0.65
CA MET A 73 -10.51 -3.03 -1.49
C MET A 73 -11.34 -2.28 -2.51
N GLU A 74 -11.19 -2.64 -3.78
CA GLU A 74 -12.14 -2.27 -4.82
C GLU A 74 -12.90 -3.50 -5.29
N ILE A 75 -14.19 -3.36 -5.54
CA ILE A 75 -15.06 -4.40 -6.11
C ILE A 75 -15.52 -3.99 -7.50
N LEU A 76 -15.79 -4.96 -8.37
CA LEU A 76 -16.25 -4.72 -9.72
C LEU A 76 -17.78 -4.69 -9.79
N GLU A 77 -18.36 -3.49 -9.80
CA GLU A 77 -19.81 -3.28 -9.87
C GLU A 77 -20.17 -2.58 -11.20
N GLY A 78 -21.08 -3.17 -11.97
CA GLY A 78 -21.52 -2.59 -13.25
C GLY A 78 -20.37 -2.35 -14.24
N GLY A 79 -19.33 -3.20 -14.20
CA GLY A 79 -18.13 -3.06 -15.04
C GLY A 79 -17.16 -1.97 -14.59
N LYS A 80 -17.35 -1.36 -13.41
CA LYS A 80 -16.46 -0.34 -12.85
C LYS A 80 -15.94 -0.77 -11.49
N TRP A 81 -14.68 -0.44 -11.22
CA TRP A 81 -14.10 -0.61 -9.90
C TRP A 81 -14.64 0.45 -8.95
N THR A 82 -15.29 0.02 -7.88
CA THR A 82 -15.84 0.89 -6.81
C THR A 82 -15.14 0.57 -5.50
N ASN A 83 -14.87 1.60 -4.70
CA ASN A 83 -14.23 1.40 -3.40
C ASN A 83 -15.19 0.70 -2.43
N ALA A 84 -14.77 -0.43 -1.88
CA ALA A 84 -15.54 -1.25 -0.95
C ALA A 84 -14.93 -1.26 0.47
N MET A 85 -14.10 -0.26 0.79
CA MET A 85 -13.32 -0.14 2.03
C MET A 85 -14.04 -0.71 3.25
N LEU A 86 -13.43 -1.73 3.86
CA LEU A 86 -13.93 -2.37 5.06
C LEU A 86 -13.44 -1.64 6.32
N GLY A 87 -14.23 -0.69 6.82
CA GLY A 87 -14.27 -0.34 8.26
C GLY A 87 -12.96 -0.19 9.05
N TRP A 88 -11.93 0.49 8.52
CA TRP A 88 -10.70 0.75 9.27
C TRP A 88 -10.78 2.08 10.02
N CYS A 89 -10.91 2.06 11.36
CA CYS A 89 -10.74 3.28 12.17
C CYS A 89 -9.25 3.64 12.36
N GLY A 90 -8.35 2.68 12.15
CA GLY A 90 -6.91 2.83 12.23
C GLY A 90 -6.37 3.06 13.66
N THR A 91 -7.20 2.92 14.68
CA THR A 91 -6.77 2.95 16.10
C THR A 91 -5.98 1.70 16.43
N GLY A 92 -4.74 1.86 16.90
CA GLY A 92 -3.83 0.74 17.19
C GLY A 92 -3.01 0.28 15.98
N ALA A 93 -3.20 0.89 14.80
CA ALA A 93 -2.37 0.60 13.65
C ALA A 93 -0.99 1.23 13.81
N THR A 94 0.06 0.47 13.47
CA THR A 94 1.46 0.87 13.50
C THR A 94 2.07 0.82 12.10
N ALA A 95 3.22 1.48 11.95
CA ALA A 95 3.98 1.43 10.72
C ALA A 95 4.73 0.10 10.67
N GLU A 96 4.32 -0.75 9.74
CA GLU A 96 4.94 -2.05 9.45
C GLU A 96 5.93 -1.93 8.30
N ARG A 97 6.87 -2.87 8.23
CA ARG A 97 8.05 -2.80 7.36
C ARG A 97 8.24 -4.08 6.58
N ILE A 98 8.60 -3.94 5.31
CA ILE A 98 9.03 -5.05 4.45
C ILE A 98 10.49 -4.79 4.09
N PRO A 99 11.43 -5.62 4.59
CA PRO A 99 12.83 -5.50 4.26
C PRO A 99 13.11 -5.50 2.73
N PRO A 100 14.25 -4.95 2.29
CA PRO A 100 14.71 -5.08 0.91
C PRO A 100 14.76 -6.55 0.47
N HIS A 101 14.38 -6.81 -0.78
CA HIS A 101 14.45 -8.15 -1.40
C HIS A 101 13.73 -9.25 -0.61
N SER A 102 12.66 -8.91 0.10
CA SER A 102 11.88 -9.84 0.91
C SER A 102 10.41 -9.82 0.53
N THR A 103 9.66 -10.74 1.12
CA THR A 103 8.21 -10.84 0.96
C THR A 103 7.50 -10.87 2.32
N GLN A 104 6.22 -10.56 2.31
CA GLN A 104 5.35 -10.62 3.50
C GLN A 104 3.97 -11.12 3.09
N GLN A 105 3.48 -12.15 3.77
CA GLN A 105 2.15 -12.72 3.50
C GLN A 105 1.09 -12.15 4.44
N PHE A 106 -0.14 -12.08 3.95
CA PHE A 106 -1.30 -11.67 4.72
C PHE A 106 -2.59 -12.27 4.13
N GLU A 107 -3.59 -12.45 4.98
CA GLU A 107 -4.89 -12.96 4.58
C GLU A 107 -5.88 -11.82 4.31
N VAL A 108 -6.72 -11.99 3.30
CA VAL A 108 -7.83 -11.10 3.01
C VAL A 108 -9.10 -11.90 2.80
N SER A 109 -10.21 -11.42 3.36
CA SER A 109 -11.54 -11.95 3.04
C SER A 109 -12.10 -11.11 1.90
N ILE A 110 -12.48 -11.73 0.79
CA ILE A 110 -13.13 -11.02 -0.30
C ILE A 110 -14.64 -11.24 -0.28
N ARG A 111 -15.38 -10.33 -0.92
CA ARG A 111 -16.82 -10.46 -1.09
C ARG A 111 -17.14 -11.39 -2.26
N ASP A 112 -18.41 -11.68 -2.41
CA ASP A 112 -19.10 -12.40 -3.48
C ASP A 112 -19.11 -11.64 -4.83
N THR A 113 -18.15 -10.74 -5.04
CA THR A 113 -17.96 -9.95 -6.26
C THR A 113 -16.47 -9.88 -6.57
N PRO A 114 -16.05 -9.90 -7.85
CA PRO A 114 -14.65 -9.75 -8.22
C PRO A 114 -14.04 -8.52 -7.55
N SER A 115 -12.90 -8.71 -6.92
CA SER A 115 -12.26 -7.73 -6.06
C SER A 115 -10.80 -7.51 -6.45
N LYS A 116 -10.19 -6.43 -6.00
CA LYS A 116 -8.73 -6.29 -5.95
C LYS A 116 -8.32 -5.58 -4.68
N ILE A 117 -7.13 -5.90 -4.19
CA ILE A 117 -6.62 -5.44 -2.91
C ILE A 117 -5.45 -4.49 -3.14
N GLY A 118 -5.48 -3.36 -2.46
CA GLY A 118 -4.48 -2.30 -2.56
C GLY A 118 -3.75 -2.10 -1.24
N LEU A 119 -2.42 -2.09 -1.26
CA LEU A 119 -1.62 -1.62 -0.13
C LEU A 119 -1.04 -0.24 -0.40
N LEU A 120 -1.31 0.69 0.51
CA LEU A 120 -0.73 2.02 0.46
C LEU A 120 0.69 2.00 1.03
N LEU A 121 1.69 2.14 0.14
CA LEU A 121 3.08 2.26 0.56
C LEU A 121 3.41 3.71 0.94
N LEU A 122 3.94 3.88 2.14
CA LEU A 122 4.25 5.16 2.74
C LEU A 122 5.66 5.61 2.36
N PRO A 123 5.89 6.92 2.18
CA PRO A 123 7.24 7.43 2.06
C PRO A 123 8.01 7.25 3.38
N ARG A 124 9.34 7.14 3.28
CA ARG A 124 10.22 7.07 4.44
C ARG A 124 9.99 8.28 5.34
N GLY A 125 9.77 8.04 6.63
CA GLY A 125 9.55 9.10 7.62
C GLY A 125 8.14 9.69 7.64
N PHE A 126 7.15 9.09 6.95
CA PHE A 126 5.76 9.51 7.07
C PHE A 126 5.28 9.47 8.52
N LYS A 127 4.82 10.60 9.06
CA LYS A 127 4.18 10.70 10.36
C LYS A 127 2.70 10.99 10.19
N ARG A 128 1.84 10.06 10.62
CA ARG A 128 0.38 10.18 10.52
C ARG A 128 -0.19 11.38 11.30
N SER A 129 0.54 11.86 12.30
CA SER A 129 0.14 12.96 13.19
C SER A 129 0.54 14.36 12.71
N GLU A 130 1.23 14.50 11.57
CA GLU A 130 1.45 15.83 10.95
C GLU A 130 0.23 16.30 10.15
N ALA A 131 -0.98 15.96 10.61
CA ALA A 131 -2.18 16.62 10.18
C ALA A 131 -2.07 18.07 10.66
N PHE A 132 -1.92 19.00 9.72
CA PHE A 132 -1.82 20.42 9.97
C PHE A 132 -2.89 20.86 10.99
N GLN A 133 -2.43 21.43 12.10
CA GLN A 133 -3.31 21.96 13.13
C GLN A 133 -3.97 23.23 12.60
N PHE A 134 -5.12 23.05 11.93
CA PHE A 134 -6.01 24.14 11.52
C PHE A 134 -6.98 24.53 12.64
N GLU A 135 -6.57 24.34 13.90
CA GLU A 135 -7.43 24.57 15.05
C GLU A 135 -7.85 26.04 15.18
N TRP A 136 -7.03 26.94 14.63
CA TRP A 136 -7.30 28.39 14.57
C TRP A 136 -8.33 28.78 13.50
N LEU A 137 -8.74 27.89 12.59
CA LEU A 137 -9.75 28.19 11.56
C LEU A 137 -11.17 27.95 12.09
N PRO A 138 -12.16 28.78 11.69
CA PRO A 138 -13.57 28.48 11.91
C PRO A 138 -13.96 27.10 11.36
N TYR A 139 -14.85 26.39 12.06
CA TYR A 139 -15.21 25.00 11.76
C TYR A 139 -15.54 24.75 10.28
N ALA A 140 -16.38 25.59 9.66
CA ALA A 140 -16.79 25.43 8.27
C ALA A 140 -15.62 25.55 7.27
N VAL A 141 -14.64 26.40 7.56
CA VAL A 141 -13.43 26.56 6.73
C VAL A 141 -12.50 25.38 6.95
N ARG A 142 -12.30 24.98 8.21
CA ARG A 142 -11.50 23.81 8.58
C ARG A 142 -12.01 22.53 7.92
N ALA A 143 -13.32 22.29 7.97
CA ALA A 143 -13.92 21.10 7.36
C ALA A 143 -13.67 21.04 5.85
N LYS A 144 -13.90 22.15 5.13
CA LYS A 144 -13.62 22.24 3.69
C LYS A 144 -12.15 22.05 3.35
N LEU A 145 -11.25 22.65 4.15
CA LEU A 145 -9.81 22.55 3.93
C LEU A 145 -9.29 21.14 4.20
N VAL A 146 -9.77 20.50 5.27
CA VAL A 146 -9.48 19.10 5.59
C VAL A 146 -10.01 18.18 4.49
N MET A 147 -11.23 18.39 4.00
CA MET A 147 -11.77 17.61 2.87
C MET A 147 -10.91 17.78 1.61
N TRP A 148 -10.63 19.01 1.19
CA TRP A 148 -9.79 19.28 0.02
C TRP A 148 -8.38 18.69 0.16
N GLN A 149 -7.79 18.80 1.34
CA GLN A 149 -6.49 18.23 1.62
C GLN A 149 -6.55 16.70 1.56
N ASN A 150 -7.56 16.09 2.17
CA ASN A 150 -7.79 14.65 2.13
C ASN A 150 -8.00 14.19 0.69
N ASP A 151 -8.73 14.92 -0.15
CA ASP A 151 -8.92 14.58 -1.57
C ASP A 151 -7.60 14.64 -2.34
N ARG A 152 -6.77 15.65 -2.09
CA ARG A 152 -5.45 15.75 -2.73
C ARG A 152 -4.46 14.72 -2.23
N LEU A 153 -4.49 14.43 -0.92
CA LEU A 153 -3.72 13.35 -0.34
C LEU A 153 -4.18 12.04 -0.92
N ASP A 154 -5.48 11.77 -0.98
CA ASP A 154 -6.07 10.57 -1.57
C ASP A 154 -5.66 10.40 -3.04
N ALA A 155 -5.74 11.45 -3.86
CA ALA A 155 -5.28 11.39 -5.24
C ALA A 155 -3.77 11.08 -5.37
N LYS A 156 -2.93 11.63 -4.49
CA LYS A 156 -1.48 11.34 -4.46
C LYS A 156 -1.17 9.96 -3.88
N LEU A 157 -1.92 9.53 -2.87
CA LEU A 157 -1.77 8.27 -2.17
C LEU A 157 -2.27 7.11 -3.04
N LYS A 158 -3.37 7.28 -3.79
CA LYS A 158 -3.87 6.32 -4.78
C LYS A 158 -2.82 5.96 -5.83
N LYS A 159 -1.99 6.92 -6.26
CA LYS A 159 -0.86 6.65 -7.17
C LYS A 159 0.26 5.81 -6.54
N LYS A 160 0.28 5.68 -5.21
CA LYS A 160 1.23 4.88 -4.43
C LYS A 160 0.63 3.57 -3.93
N VAL A 161 -0.63 3.30 -4.24
CA VAL A 161 -1.25 2.02 -3.91
C VAL A 161 -0.73 0.98 -4.88
N VAL A 162 -0.18 -0.10 -4.31
CA VAL A 162 0.17 -1.30 -5.05
C VAL A 162 -1.06 -2.18 -5.04
N TRP A 163 -1.61 -2.47 -6.22
CA TRP A 163 -2.79 -3.30 -6.37
C TRP A 163 -2.41 -4.75 -6.70
N SER A 164 -3.16 -5.69 -6.14
CA SER A 164 -3.17 -7.08 -6.61
C SER A 164 -3.80 -7.17 -8.00
N GLU A 165 -3.63 -8.33 -8.63
CA GLU A 165 -4.51 -8.74 -9.71
C GLU A 165 -5.97 -8.89 -9.26
N ARG A 166 -6.85 -9.14 -10.23
CA ARG A 166 -8.26 -9.42 -9.98
C ARG A 166 -8.39 -10.73 -9.19
N LEU A 167 -9.11 -10.67 -8.08
CA LEU A 167 -9.48 -11.80 -7.24
C LEU A 167 -10.94 -12.14 -7.52
N ASP A 168 -11.19 -13.36 -7.98
CA ASP A 168 -12.56 -13.82 -8.23
C ASP A 168 -13.15 -14.47 -6.97
N PRO A 169 -14.44 -14.23 -6.66
CA PRO A 169 -15.11 -14.90 -5.57
C PRO A 169 -15.17 -16.41 -5.82
N LEU A 170 -15.25 -17.17 -4.73
CA LEU A 170 -15.66 -18.57 -4.85
C LEU A 170 -17.03 -18.63 -5.55
N PRO A 171 -17.27 -19.63 -6.41
CA PRO A 171 -18.62 -19.85 -6.93
C PRO A 171 -19.57 -20.05 -5.74
N PRO A 172 -20.82 -19.56 -5.83
CA PRO A 172 -21.80 -19.78 -4.79
C PRO A 172 -21.90 -21.27 -4.52
N GLN A 173 -21.77 -21.66 -3.25
CA GLN A 173 -22.07 -23.02 -2.82
C GLN A 173 -23.49 -23.32 -3.31
N PRO A 174 -23.74 -24.45 -3.99
CA PRO A 174 -25.11 -24.87 -4.22
C PRO A 174 -25.73 -24.90 -2.82
N SER A 175 -26.70 -24.02 -2.59
CA SER A 175 -27.45 -24.03 -1.34
C SER A 175 -27.82 -25.48 -1.15
N SER A 176 -27.38 -26.09 -0.05
CA SER A 176 -27.83 -27.42 0.34
C SER A 176 -29.34 -27.31 0.36
N VAL A 177 -29.98 -27.69 -0.75
CA VAL A 177 -31.41 -27.61 -0.95
C VAL A 177 -31.94 -28.28 0.29
N ALA A 178 -32.59 -27.49 1.13
CA ALA A 178 -33.17 -27.98 2.35
C ALA A 178 -34.04 -29.15 1.89
N TYR A 179 -33.58 -30.37 2.18
CA TYR A 179 -34.42 -31.55 2.18
C TYR A 179 -35.42 -31.28 3.32
N LEU A 180 -36.40 -30.42 3.03
CA LEU A 180 -37.70 -30.43 3.65
C LEU A 180 -38.27 -31.79 3.28
N HIS A 181 -37.87 -32.79 4.07
CA HIS A 181 -38.62 -34.01 4.23
C HIS A 181 -40.05 -33.57 4.54
N ALA A 182 -40.92 -33.68 3.54
CA ALA A 182 -42.32 -33.89 3.76
C ALA A 182 -42.41 -35.08 4.73
N ARG A 183 -42.68 -34.79 6.00
CA ARG A 183 -43.25 -35.78 6.90
C ARG A 183 -44.73 -35.81 6.54
N ASP A 184 -45.10 -36.91 5.90
CA ASP A 184 -46.48 -37.39 5.79
C ASP A 184 -47.15 -37.49 7.18
#